data_AF-A0A7C3TT94-F1
#
_entry.id   AF-A0A7C3TT94-F1
#
_cell.length_a   1.000
_cell.length_b   1.000
_cell.length_c   1.000
_cell.angle_alpha   90.00
_cell.angle_beta   90.00
_cell.angle_gamma   90.00
#
_symmetry.space_group_name_H-M   'P 1'
#
loop_
_entity.id
_entity.type
_entity.pdbx_description
1 polymer ?
#
loop_
_entity_poly.entity_id
_entity_poly.type
_entity_poly.pdbx_seq_one_letter_code
_entity_poly.pdbx_strand_id
1 'polypeptide(L)'
;MNRITVIVVPVVCLVLAGAAQAQKAKGDPAIGGELFFFAKGSQPLALERVYPGITAALMLTAEQKEAIMEAQRQTVFHPDVRAAMQLGKSGPDVTEAQREEARKTVADARQRLRAAVDEVLTPAQKALIAAIQKAYEESQRAAMEALGDDLKAAKGNPDRSTQVGQRFNELVREEMSRRLENVLTAEQQAAVQRAALVQLEAEEMARNSKKSKGGGI
;
A
#
# COMPACT_ATOMS: atom_id res chain seq x y z
N MET A 1 -50.61 -59.57 18.85
CA MET A 1 -49.39 -60.10 19.51
C MET A 1 -48.28 -60.16 18.48
N ASN A 2 -47.14 -59.50 18.75
CA ASN A 2 -45.75 -59.87 18.36
C ASN A 2 -45.42 -60.14 16.87
N ARG A 3 -44.38 -59.61 16.21
CA ARG A 3 -43.14 -58.90 16.58
C ARG A 3 -42.61 -58.23 15.30
N ILE A 4 -42.18 -56.97 15.36
CA ILE A 4 -41.44 -56.32 14.25
C ILE A 4 -39.95 -56.48 14.54
N THR A 5 -39.24 -57.16 13.65
CA THR A 5 -37.78 -57.28 13.67
C THR A 5 -37.21 -56.12 12.85
N VAL A 6 -36.48 -55.21 13.51
CA VAL A 6 -35.78 -54.10 12.86
C VAL A 6 -34.39 -54.58 12.44
N ILE A 7 -34.15 -54.62 11.13
CA ILE A 7 -32.80 -54.77 10.56
C ILE A 7 -32.28 -53.35 10.30
N VAL A 8 -31.25 -52.94 11.04
CA VAL A 8 -30.54 -51.67 10.84
C VAL A 8 -29.50 -51.89 9.75
N VAL A 9 -29.72 -51.31 8.56
CA VAL A 9 -28.72 -51.15 7.52
C VAL A 9 -28.14 -49.74 7.63
N PRO A 10 -26.83 -49.55 7.88
CA PRO A 10 -26.24 -48.22 7.89
C PRO A 10 -26.03 -47.76 6.44
N VAL A 11 -26.83 -46.78 6.03
CA VAL A 11 -26.61 -45.99 4.81
C VAL A 11 -25.41 -45.08 5.05
N VAL A 12 -24.25 -45.48 4.55
CA VAL A 12 -23.08 -44.62 4.43
C VAL A 12 -23.32 -43.65 3.28
N CYS A 13 -23.91 -42.49 3.57
CA CYS A 13 -23.93 -41.35 2.66
C CYS A 13 -22.52 -40.78 2.53
N LEU A 14 -21.80 -41.23 1.51
CA LEU A 14 -20.54 -40.65 1.07
C LEU A 14 -20.81 -39.25 0.50
N VAL A 15 -20.79 -38.23 1.37
CA VAL A 15 -20.82 -36.83 0.95
C VAL A 15 -19.45 -36.51 0.36
N LEU A 16 -19.33 -36.61 -0.96
CA LEU A 16 -18.26 -36.00 -1.73
C LEU A 16 -18.47 -34.47 -1.72
N ALA A 17 -18.19 -33.85 -0.57
CA ALA A 17 -18.10 -32.41 -0.44
C ALA A 17 -16.84 -31.93 -1.16
N GLY A 18 -17.03 -31.07 -2.16
CA GLY A 18 -15.99 -30.52 -3.00
C GLY A 18 -14.86 -29.86 -2.20
N ALA A 19 -13.68 -30.46 -2.23
CA ALA A 19 -12.43 -29.87 -1.78
C ALA A 19 -11.79 -29.00 -2.89
N ALA A 20 -12.59 -28.23 -3.63
CA ALA A 20 -12.11 -27.33 -4.70
C ALA A 20 -12.42 -25.84 -4.46
N GLN A 21 -13.01 -25.48 -3.31
CA GLN A 21 -13.34 -24.09 -2.97
C GLN A 21 -12.92 -23.73 -1.55
N ALA A 22 -11.63 -23.92 -1.22
CA ALA A 22 -11.08 -23.44 0.05
C ALA A 22 -9.65 -22.87 -0.06
N GLN A 23 -9.21 -22.49 -1.27
CA GLN A 23 -8.16 -21.49 -1.45
C GLN A 23 -8.80 -20.14 -1.76
N LYS A 24 -9.64 -19.65 -0.85
CA LYS A 24 -10.00 -18.23 -0.84
C LYS A 24 -8.74 -17.46 -0.46
N ALA A 25 -8.22 -16.70 -1.42
CA ALA A 25 -7.38 -15.51 -1.27
C ALA A 25 -6.51 -15.47 0.00
N LYS A 26 -5.33 -16.12 -0.04
CA LYS A 26 -4.17 -15.46 0.58
C LYS A 26 -4.05 -14.14 -0.16
N GLY A 27 -4.37 -13.03 0.51
CA GLY A 27 -4.47 -11.71 -0.11
C GLY A 27 -3.29 -11.48 -1.06
N ASP A 28 -3.61 -11.07 -2.29
CA ASP A 28 -2.60 -10.70 -3.27
C ASP A 28 -1.56 -9.82 -2.57
N PRO A 29 -0.25 -10.11 -2.70
CA PRO A 29 0.78 -9.31 -2.06
C PRO A 29 0.58 -7.84 -2.45
N ALA A 30 0.44 -7.00 -1.43
CA ALA A 30 0.11 -5.59 -1.63
C ALA A 30 1.25 -4.89 -2.37
N ILE A 31 0.96 -4.41 -3.57
CA ILE A 31 1.85 -3.54 -4.33
C ILE A 31 1.72 -2.13 -3.73
N GLY A 32 2.80 -1.68 -3.06
CA GLY A 32 2.85 -0.39 -2.37
C GLY A 32 2.74 0.80 -3.34
N GLY A 33 2.13 1.90 -2.87
CA GLY A 33 1.90 3.08 -3.71
C GLY A 33 3.17 3.85 -4.04
N GLU A 34 4.26 3.62 -3.30
CA GLU A 34 5.58 4.19 -3.57
C GLU A 34 6.16 3.83 -4.93
N LEU A 35 5.58 2.83 -5.61
CA LEU A 35 5.95 2.42 -6.97
C LEU A 35 5.30 3.30 -8.04
N PHE A 36 4.17 3.91 -7.74
CA PHE A 36 3.35 4.65 -8.70
C PHE A 36 3.37 6.15 -8.44
N PHE A 37 3.42 6.55 -7.18
CA PHE A 37 3.26 7.94 -6.77
C PHE A 37 4.57 8.51 -6.25
N PHE A 38 4.83 9.76 -6.61
CA PHE A 38 6.04 10.48 -6.25
C PHE A 38 5.69 11.88 -5.74
N ALA A 39 6.37 12.31 -4.68
CA ALA A 39 6.33 13.66 -4.19
C ALA A 39 7.33 14.56 -4.95
N LYS A 40 7.31 15.86 -4.66
CA LYS A 40 8.26 16.83 -5.22
C LYS A 40 9.71 16.35 -5.03
N GLY A 41 10.51 16.46 -6.09
CA GLY A 41 11.88 15.94 -6.10
C GLY A 41 11.99 14.43 -6.33
N SER A 42 10.96 13.82 -6.93
CA SER A 42 10.91 12.40 -7.33
C SER A 42 11.06 11.42 -6.17
N GLN A 43 10.76 11.85 -4.95
CA GLN A 43 10.78 10.97 -3.78
C GLN A 43 9.57 10.03 -3.82
N PRO A 44 9.75 8.71 -3.59
CA PRO A 44 8.63 7.77 -3.54
C PRO A 44 7.61 8.18 -2.48
N LEU A 45 6.33 8.16 -2.84
CA LEU A 45 5.22 8.57 -2.00
C LEU A 45 4.27 7.39 -1.77
N ALA A 46 4.23 6.90 -0.53
CA ALA A 46 3.25 5.92 -0.06
C ALA A 46 1.88 6.60 0.13
N LEU A 47 1.19 6.90 -0.97
CA LEU A 47 -0.08 7.64 -0.99
C LEU A 47 -1.19 6.91 -0.21
N GLU A 48 -1.11 5.59 -0.12
CA GLU A 48 -1.98 4.72 0.68
C GLU A 48 -1.98 5.03 2.18
N ARG A 49 -0.97 5.75 2.68
CA ARG A 49 -0.96 6.26 4.07
C ARG A 49 -1.95 7.39 4.29
N VAL A 50 -2.23 8.16 3.24
CA VAL A 50 -3.20 9.25 3.26
C VAL A 50 -4.58 8.75 2.82
N TYR A 51 -4.60 7.96 1.75
CA TYR A 51 -5.79 7.42 1.12
C TYR A 51 -5.68 5.89 0.94
N PRO A 52 -6.07 5.09 1.95
CA PRO A 52 -5.94 3.64 1.91
C PRO A 52 -6.58 3.01 0.67
N GLY A 53 -5.94 1.96 0.14
CA GLY A 53 -6.43 1.22 -1.03
C GLY A 53 -6.30 1.93 -2.39
N ILE A 54 -5.74 3.14 -2.47
CA ILE A 54 -5.69 3.94 -3.70
C ILE A 54 -5.03 3.22 -4.89
N THR A 55 -4.08 2.33 -4.66
CA THR A 55 -3.41 1.55 -5.73
C THR A 55 -4.37 0.60 -6.45
N ALA A 56 -5.48 0.19 -5.82
CA ALA A 56 -6.50 -0.64 -6.45
C ALA A 56 -7.27 0.08 -7.57
N ALA A 57 -7.25 1.42 -7.61
CA ALA A 57 -7.80 2.21 -8.72
C ALA A 57 -7.15 1.86 -10.07
N LEU A 58 -5.90 1.37 -10.05
CA LEU A 58 -5.17 1.00 -11.26
C LEU A 58 -5.68 -0.30 -11.89
N MET A 59 -6.47 -1.09 -11.16
CA MET A 59 -7.06 -2.35 -11.63
C MET A 59 -6.04 -3.24 -12.35
N LEU A 60 -4.86 -3.40 -11.74
CA LEU A 60 -3.77 -4.18 -12.32
C LEU A 60 -4.21 -5.63 -12.54
N THR A 61 -3.93 -6.17 -13.72
CA THR A 61 -4.18 -7.59 -14.01
C THR A 61 -3.26 -8.49 -13.19
N ALA A 62 -3.58 -9.79 -13.11
CA ALA A 62 -2.73 -10.75 -12.42
C ALA A 62 -1.31 -10.81 -13.04
N GLU A 63 -1.22 -10.75 -14.37
CA GLU A 63 0.03 -10.74 -15.12
C GLU A 63 0.84 -9.48 -14.83
N GLN A 64 0.19 -8.31 -14.78
CA GLN A 64 0.85 -7.06 -14.42
C GLN A 64 1.38 -7.09 -12.98
N LYS A 65 0.60 -7.61 -12.04
CA LYS A 65 1.04 -7.77 -10.65
C LYS A 65 2.27 -8.68 -10.54
N GLU A 66 2.25 -9.83 -11.19
CA GLU A 66 3.38 -10.75 -11.18
C GLU A 66 4.63 -10.13 -11.83
N ALA A 67 4.47 -9.44 -12.96
CA ALA A 67 5.58 -8.74 -13.61
C ALA A 67 6.20 -7.64 -12.72
N ILE A 68 5.37 -6.88 -12.01
CA ILE A 68 5.85 -5.87 -11.04
C ILE A 68 6.59 -6.53 -9.88
N MET A 69 6.06 -7.63 -9.33
CA MET A 69 6.72 -8.37 -8.26
C MET A 69 8.06 -8.95 -8.69
N GLU A 70 8.14 -9.50 -9.90
CA GLU A 70 9.41 -9.99 -10.47
C GLU A 70 10.39 -8.83 -10.66
N ALA A 71 9.95 -7.70 -11.20
CA ALA A 71 10.78 -6.51 -11.31
C ALA A 71 11.32 -6.07 -9.94
N GLN A 72 10.51 -6.11 -8.88
CA GLN A 72 10.98 -5.82 -7.52
C GLN A 72 12.04 -6.82 -7.04
N ARG A 73 11.84 -8.13 -7.28
CA ARG A 73 12.81 -9.19 -6.94
C ARG A 73 14.15 -8.99 -7.63
N GLN A 74 14.13 -8.61 -8.90
CA GLN A 74 15.33 -8.40 -9.72
C GLN A 74 16.06 -7.07 -9.42
N THR A 75 15.41 -6.14 -8.72
CA THR A 75 15.95 -4.79 -8.48
C THR A 75 16.11 -4.49 -7.00
N VAL A 76 15.13 -3.85 -6.37
CA VAL A 76 15.21 -3.34 -5.00
C VAL A 76 15.26 -4.42 -3.94
N PHE A 77 14.78 -5.63 -4.26
CA PHE A 77 14.90 -6.80 -3.39
C PHE A 77 16.04 -7.74 -3.77
N HIS A 78 16.85 -7.39 -4.78
CA HIS A 78 18.06 -8.15 -5.10
C HIS A 78 19.00 -8.18 -3.89
N PRO A 79 19.66 -9.32 -3.59
CA PRO A 79 20.54 -9.46 -2.42
C PRO A 79 21.57 -8.32 -2.28
N ASP A 80 22.24 -7.94 -3.37
CA ASP A 80 23.24 -6.86 -3.37
C ASP A 80 22.65 -5.50 -3.01
N VAL A 81 21.44 -5.21 -3.49
CA VAL A 81 20.76 -3.94 -3.19
C VAL A 81 20.27 -3.95 -1.75
N ARG A 82 19.81 -5.10 -1.23
CA ARG A 82 19.46 -5.25 0.19
C ARG A 82 20.68 -5.06 1.09
N ALA A 83 21.83 -5.59 0.71
CA ALA A 83 23.09 -5.37 1.42
C ALA A 83 23.50 -3.88 1.40
N ALA A 84 23.41 -3.21 0.25
CA ALA A 84 23.65 -1.78 0.13
C ALA A 84 22.68 -0.95 1.01
N MET A 85 21.39 -1.28 1.03
CA MET A 85 20.41 -0.63 1.91
C MET A 85 20.72 -0.80 3.40
N GLN A 86 21.30 -1.94 3.79
CA GLN A 86 21.73 -2.18 5.17
C GLN A 86 22.99 -1.38 5.49
N LEU A 87 23.98 -1.35 4.60
CA LEU A 87 25.21 -0.56 4.75
C LEU A 87 24.91 0.93 4.97
N GLY A 88 23.92 1.49 4.26
CA GLY A 88 23.47 2.87 4.47
C GLY A 88 22.82 3.15 5.83
N LYS A 89 22.40 2.10 6.56
CA LYS A 89 21.81 2.17 7.91
C LYS A 89 22.80 1.74 9.01
N SER A 90 23.96 1.22 8.64
CA SER A 90 24.97 0.69 9.58
C SER A 90 25.79 1.80 10.26
N GLY A 91 26.33 1.45 11.42
CA GLY A 91 26.98 2.35 12.39
C GLY A 91 28.30 3.01 11.95
N PRO A 92 29.07 3.57 12.90
CA PRO A 92 30.16 4.53 12.63
C PRO A 92 31.33 3.97 11.78
N ASP A 93 31.45 2.65 11.64
CA ASP A 93 32.58 1.98 10.98
C ASP A 93 32.48 1.95 9.44
N VAL A 94 31.39 2.45 8.85
CA VAL A 94 31.25 2.57 7.39
C VAL A 94 31.87 3.87 6.91
N THR A 95 32.80 3.78 5.95
CA THR A 95 33.42 4.96 5.34
C THR A 95 32.41 5.75 4.50
N GLU A 96 32.63 7.06 4.31
CA GLU A 96 31.71 7.86 3.47
C GLU A 96 31.71 7.37 2.01
N ALA A 97 32.84 6.89 1.50
CA ALA A 97 32.93 6.29 0.17
C ALA A 97 31.99 5.07 0.03
N GLN A 98 31.96 4.17 1.03
CA GLN A 98 31.05 3.02 1.04
C GLN A 98 29.59 3.44 1.17
N ARG A 99 29.28 4.49 1.94
CA ARG A 99 27.90 5.03 2.02
C ARG A 99 27.45 5.58 0.68
N GLU A 100 28.31 6.31 -0.01
CA GLU A 100 27.99 6.91 -1.30
C GLU A 100 27.81 5.85 -2.38
N GLU A 101 28.67 4.83 -2.42
CA GLU A 101 28.50 3.68 -3.29
C GLU A 101 27.17 2.95 -3.01
N ALA A 102 26.84 2.70 -1.75
CA ALA A 102 25.58 2.08 -1.37
C ALA A 102 24.36 2.93 -1.79
N ARG A 103 24.41 4.26 -1.62
CA ARG A 103 23.36 5.17 -2.08
C ARG A 103 23.18 5.09 -3.59
N LYS A 104 24.28 5.06 -4.35
CA LYS A 104 24.25 4.93 -5.80
C LYS A 104 23.63 3.60 -6.23
N THR A 105 24.06 2.47 -5.66
CA THR A 105 23.48 1.15 -5.95
C THR A 105 21.97 1.12 -5.72
N VAL A 106 21.50 1.73 -4.62
CA VAL A 106 20.07 1.81 -4.31
C VAL A 106 19.32 2.72 -5.27
N ALA A 107 19.90 3.87 -5.63
CA ALA A 107 19.32 4.79 -6.61
C ALA A 107 19.18 4.13 -7.99
N ASP A 108 20.23 3.48 -8.47
CA ASP A 108 20.25 2.78 -9.77
C ASP A 108 19.22 1.63 -9.78
N ALA A 109 19.10 0.88 -8.68
CA ALA A 109 18.09 -0.17 -8.55
C ALA A 109 16.65 0.38 -8.58
N ARG A 110 16.40 1.51 -7.92
CA ARG A 110 15.09 2.19 -7.95
C ARG A 110 14.75 2.73 -9.35
N GLN A 111 15.74 3.28 -10.06
CA GLN A 111 15.54 3.73 -11.43
C GLN A 111 15.20 2.56 -12.36
N ARG A 112 15.92 1.43 -12.25
CA ARG A 112 15.61 0.20 -13.00
C ARG A 112 14.22 -0.32 -12.69
N LEU A 113 13.81 -0.34 -11.41
CA LEU A 113 12.46 -0.73 -11.03
C LEU A 113 11.41 0.18 -11.66
N ARG A 114 11.63 1.50 -11.62
CA ARG A 114 10.70 2.47 -12.22
C ARG A 114 10.54 2.25 -13.71
N ALA A 115 11.63 2.01 -14.43
CA ALA A 115 11.60 1.69 -15.86
C ALA A 115 10.78 0.41 -16.13
N ALA A 116 11.06 -0.67 -15.38
CA ALA A 116 10.32 -1.93 -15.54
C ALA A 116 8.83 -1.80 -15.21
N VAL A 117 8.47 -1.05 -14.16
CA VAL A 117 7.06 -0.76 -13.84
C VAL A 117 6.40 0.05 -14.96
N ASP A 118 7.10 1.04 -15.52
CA ASP A 118 6.58 1.84 -16.63
C ASP A 118 6.29 0.97 -17.87
N GLU A 119 7.12 -0.03 -18.17
CA GLU A 119 6.88 -0.96 -19.29
C GLU A 119 5.65 -1.86 -19.10
N VAL A 120 5.32 -2.21 -17.84
CA VAL A 120 4.18 -3.08 -17.51
C VAL A 120 2.84 -2.35 -17.59
N LEU A 121 2.83 -1.04 -17.34
CA LEU A 121 1.61 -0.25 -17.25
C LEU A 121 1.08 0.15 -18.64
N THR A 122 -0.23 0.09 -18.80
CA THR A 122 -0.89 0.60 -20.01
C THR A 122 -0.86 2.14 -20.05
N PRO A 123 -0.99 2.77 -21.24
CA PRO A 123 -1.10 4.22 -21.33
C PRO A 123 -2.23 4.82 -20.49
N ALA A 124 -3.37 4.11 -20.40
CA ALA A 124 -4.50 4.54 -19.57
C ALA A 124 -4.18 4.50 -18.07
N GLN A 125 -3.47 3.47 -17.59
CA GLN A 125 -3.02 3.39 -16.20
C GLN A 125 -2.00 4.48 -15.87
N LYS A 126 -1.06 4.77 -16.78
CA LYS A 126 -0.11 5.89 -16.62
C LYS A 126 -0.82 7.24 -16.53
N ALA A 127 -1.79 7.48 -17.41
CA ALA A 127 -2.62 8.68 -17.37
C ALA A 127 -3.42 8.80 -16.07
N LEU A 128 -3.97 7.69 -15.58
CA LEU A 128 -4.67 7.63 -14.30
C LEU A 128 -3.74 7.94 -13.12
N ILE A 129 -2.52 7.38 -13.09
CA ILE A 129 -1.52 7.70 -12.07
C ILE A 129 -1.27 9.21 -12.04
N ALA A 130 -1.03 9.83 -13.21
CA ALA A 130 -0.81 11.27 -13.30
C ALA A 130 -2.03 12.08 -12.81
N ALA A 131 -3.25 11.64 -13.12
CA ALA A 131 -4.48 12.29 -12.64
C ALA A 131 -4.63 12.18 -11.11
N ILE A 132 -4.32 11.02 -10.52
CA ILE A 132 -4.35 10.81 -9.07
C ILE A 132 -3.27 11.68 -8.38
N GLN A 133 -2.05 11.74 -8.93
CA GLN A 133 -0.99 12.60 -8.39
C GLN A 133 -1.40 14.06 -8.41
N LYS A 134 -1.94 14.53 -9.54
CA LYS A 134 -2.44 15.90 -9.67
C LYS A 134 -3.55 16.19 -8.66
N ALA A 135 -4.52 15.28 -8.50
CA ALA A 135 -5.57 15.43 -7.50
C ALA A 135 -5.00 15.54 -6.07
N TYR A 136 -3.99 14.74 -5.75
CA TYR A 136 -3.30 14.82 -4.46
C TYR A 136 -2.56 16.14 -4.25
N GLU A 137 -1.77 16.60 -5.22
CA GLU A 137 -1.06 17.89 -5.16
C GLU A 137 -2.01 19.07 -5.00
N GLU A 138 -3.13 19.05 -5.73
CA GLU A 138 -4.17 20.09 -5.61
C GLU A 138 -4.87 20.04 -4.25
N SER A 139 -5.05 18.85 -3.67
CA SER A 139 -5.62 18.68 -2.33
C SER A 139 -4.67 19.20 -1.24
N GLN A 140 -3.37 18.94 -1.37
CA GLN A 140 -2.35 19.52 -0.48
C GLN A 140 -2.36 21.04 -0.53
N ARG A 141 -2.43 21.62 -1.72
CA ARG A 141 -2.49 23.07 -1.89
C ARG A 141 -3.76 23.65 -1.26
N ALA A 142 -4.92 23.05 -1.51
CA ALA A 142 -6.18 23.50 -0.93
C ALA A 142 -6.16 23.43 0.61
N ALA A 143 -5.62 22.35 1.19
CA ALA A 143 -5.46 22.22 2.63
C ALA A 143 -4.49 23.26 3.22
N MET A 144 -3.38 23.56 2.54
CA MET A 144 -2.45 24.63 2.95
C MET A 144 -3.12 26.00 2.92
N GLU A 145 -3.90 26.30 1.87
CA GLU A 145 -4.64 27.56 1.75
C GLU A 145 -5.68 27.71 2.87
N ALA A 146 -6.43 26.64 3.16
CA ALA A 146 -7.43 26.62 4.21
C ALA A 146 -6.85 26.80 5.63
N LEU A 147 -5.62 26.34 5.87
CA LEU A 147 -4.95 26.43 7.18
C LEU A 147 -3.99 27.61 7.32
N GLY A 148 -3.99 28.55 6.38
CA GLY A 148 -2.97 29.61 6.30
C GLY A 148 -2.73 30.37 7.61
N ASP A 149 -3.79 30.71 8.34
CA ASP A 149 -3.67 31.44 9.61
C ASP A 149 -3.33 30.52 10.80
N ASP A 150 -3.85 29.29 10.81
CA ASP A 150 -3.52 28.28 11.82
C ASP A 150 -2.04 27.87 11.77
N LEU A 151 -1.48 27.75 10.56
CA LEU A 151 -0.05 27.48 10.34
C LEU A 151 0.84 28.60 10.90
N LYS A 152 0.44 29.86 10.75
CA LYS A 152 1.15 31.00 11.36
C LYS A 152 1.06 30.94 12.89
N ALA A 153 -0.14 30.66 13.42
CA ALA A 153 -0.40 30.59 14.85
C ALA A 153 0.23 29.39 15.57
N ALA A 154 0.59 28.34 14.83
CA ALA A 154 1.28 27.16 15.34
C ALA A 154 2.81 27.32 15.44
N LYS A 155 3.39 28.35 14.81
CA LYS A 155 4.85 28.53 14.77
C LYS A 155 5.45 28.66 16.18
N GLY A 156 6.37 27.76 16.51
CA GLY A 156 7.04 27.73 17.81
C GLY A 156 6.20 27.12 18.94
N ASN A 157 5.02 26.58 18.65
CA ASN A 157 4.17 25.89 19.61
C ASN A 157 3.98 24.41 19.18
N PRO A 158 4.61 23.44 19.88
CA PRO A 158 4.56 22.02 19.51
C PRO A 158 3.16 21.41 19.51
N ASP A 159 2.32 21.76 20.48
CA ASP A 159 0.96 21.22 20.60
C ASP A 159 0.07 21.71 19.46
N ARG A 160 0.14 23.03 19.17
CA ARG A 160 -0.57 23.59 18.02
C ARG A 160 -0.03 23.06 16.69
N SER A 161 1.28 22.88 16.56
CA SER A 161 1.87 22.27 15.36
C SER A 161 1.34 20.87 15.12
N THR A 162 1.16 20.08 16.19
CA THR A 162 0.59 18.73 16.10
C THR A 162 -0.88 18.78 15.66
N GLN A 163 -1.69 19.66 16.27
CA GLN A 163 -3.11 19.82 15.91
C GLN A 163 -3.28 20.28 14.46
N VAL A 164 -2.51 21.29 14.03
CA VAL A 164 -2.54 21.78 12.66
C VAL A 164 -2.06 20.71 11.67
N GLY A 165 -1.06 19.89 12.05
CA GLY A 165 -0.64 18.76 11.25
C GLY A 165 -1.73 17.68 11.09
N GLN A 166 -2.47 17.37 12.14
CA GLN A 166 -3.62 16.45 12.07
C GLN A 166 -4.71 17.03 11.16
N ARG A 167 -5.06 18.30 11.38
CA ARG A 167 -6.08 18.99 10.57
C ARG A 167 -5.70 19.08 9.09
N PHE A 168 -4.42 19.32 8.81
CA PHE A 168 -3.91 19.31 7.44
C PHE A 168 -4.15 17.96 6.77
N ASN A 169 -3.80 16.85 7.43
CA ASN A 169 -4.00 15.52 6.87
C ASN A 169 -5.49 15.19 6.64
N GLU A 170 -6.37 15.61 7.55
CA GLU A 170 -7.82 15.47 7.38
C GLU A 170 -8.31 16.23 6.14
N LEU A 171 -7.96 17.51 6.02
CA LEU A 171 -8.34 18.34 4.87
C LEU A 171 -7.81 17.79 3.55
N VAL A 172 -6.55 17.32 3.52
CA VAL A 172 -5.99 16.67 2.33
C VAL A 172 -6.82 15.44 1.96
N ARG A 173 -7.21 14.60 2.93
CA ARG A 173 -8.02 13.42 2.66
C ARG A 173 -9.42 13.77 2.15
N GLU A 174 -10.07 14.78 2.75
CA GLU A 174 -11.38 15.26 2.33
C GLU A 174 -11.36 15.81 0.89
N GLU A 175 -10.42 16.71 0.59
CA GLU A 175 -10.26 17.28 -0.75
C GLU A 175 -9.88 16.22 -1.78
N MET A 176 -9.02 15.27 -1.41
CA MET A 176 -8.64 14.17 -2.29
C MET A 176 -9.83 13.27 -2.60
N SER A 177 -10.66 12.93 -1.61
CA SER A 177 -11.89 12.15 -1.82
C SER A 177 -12.79 12.81 -2.86
N ARG A 178 -13.06 14.11 -2.69
CA ARG A 178 -13.93 14.89 -3.57
C ARG A 178 -13.37 14.98 -5.00
N ARG A 179 -12.05 15.09 -5.15
CA ARG A 179 -11.40 15.12 -6.47
C ARG A 179 -11.43 13.75 -7.14
N LEU A 180 -11.19 12.68 -6.38
CA LEU A 180 -11.20 11.32 -6.91
C LEU A 180 -12.58 10.89 -7.41
N GLU A 181 -13.67 11.44 -6.89
CA GLU A 181 -15.02 11.21 -7.43
C GLU A 181 -15.14 11.58 -8.92
N ASN A 182 -14.36 12.56 -9.37
CA ASN A 182 -14.34 13.03 -10.76
C ASN A 182 -13.23 12.40 -11.61
N VAL A 183 -12.30 11.67 -10.98
CA VAL A 183 -11.16 11.01 -11.66
C VAL A 183 -11.40 9.52 -11.83
N LEU A 184 -12.02 8.88 -10.84
CA LEU A 184 -12.22 7.44 -10.79
C LEU A 184 -13.60 7.06 -11.32
N THR A 185 -13.67 5.97 -12.08
CA THR A 185 -14.94 5.33 -12.41
C THR A 185 -15.58 4.70 -11.17
N ALA A 186 -16.89 4.42 -11.22
CA ALA A 186 -17.59 3.73 -10.12
C ALA A 186 -16.95 2.38 -9.75
N GLU A 187 -16.46 1.64 -10.75
CA GLU A 187 -15.76 0.37 -10.53
C GLU A 187 -14.42 0.56 -9.80
N GLN A 188 -13.64 1.58 -10.21
CA GLN A 188 -12.38 1.92 -9.58
C GLN A 188 -12.59 2.41 -8.13
N GLN A 189 -13.60 3.24 -7.88
CA GLN A 189 -13.97 3.68 -6.54
C GLN A 189 -14.31 2.49 -5.64
N ALA A 190 -15.12 1.55 -6.14
CA ALA A 190 -15.46 0.35 -5.40
C ALA A 190 -14.24 -0.54 -5.13
N ALA A 191 -13.30 -0.63 -6.08
CA ALA A 191 -12.04 -1.35 -5.89
C ALA A 191 -11.17 -0.72 -4.79
N VAL A 192 -11.06 0.61 -4.78
CA VAL A 192 -10.34 1.36 -3.75
C VAL A 192 -10.95 1.16 -2.37
N GLN A 193 -12.28 1.27 -2.24
CA GLN A 193 -12.98 1.06 -0.97
C GLN A 193 -12.78 -0.37 -0.43
N ARG A 194 -12.89 -1.39 -1.29
CA ARG A 194 -12.62 -2.78 -0.89
C ARG A 194 -11.17 -2.98 -0.42
N ALA A 195 -10.21 -2.42 -1.16
CA ALA A 195 -8.80 -2.51 -0.79
C ALA A 195 -8.48 -1.74 0.50
N ALA A 196 -9.14 -0.60 0.74
CA ALA A 196 -9.02 0.17 1.96
C ALA A 196 -9.43 -0.64 3.20
N LEU A 197 -10.54 -1.36 3.13
CA LEU A 197 -11.01 -2.24 4.21
C LEU A 197 -9.97 -3.33 4.52
N VAL A 198 -9.46 -4.02 3.50
CA VAL A 198 -8.44 -5.05 3.66
C VAL A 198 -7.16 -4.48 4.30
N GLN A 199 -6.73 -3.29 3.88
CA GLN A 199 -5.56 -2.62 4.45
C GLN A 199 -5.77 -2.29 5.94
N LEU A 200 -6.94 -1.74 6.30
CA LEU A 200 -7.27 -1.40 7.69
C LEU A 200 -7.30 -2.64 8.59
N GLU A 201 -7.90 -3.73 8.13
CA GLU A 201 -7.92 -5.01 8.84
C GLU A 201 -6.49 -5.55 9.05
N ALA A 202 -5.65 -5.51 8.02
CA ALA A 202 -4.25 -5.93 8.11
C ALA A 202 -3.45 -5.09 9.12
N GLU A 203 -3.66 -3.77 9.13
CA GLU A 203 -3.03 -2.85 10.08
C GLU A 203 -3.52 -3.07 11.53
N GLU A 204 -4.79 -3.40 11.73
CA GLU A 204 -5.34 -3.75 13.04
C GLU A 204 -4.74 -5.08 13.56
N MET A 205 -4.69 -6.11 12.72
CA MET A 205 -4.04 -7.38 13.06
C MET A 205 -2.55 -7.18 13.39
N ALA A 206 -1.85 -6.33 12.63
CA ALA A 206 -0.46 -5.98 12.90
C ALA A 206 -0.29 -5.22 14.24
N ARG A 207 -1.22 -4.33 14.59
CA ARG A 207 -1.23 -3.63 15.89
C ARG A 207 -1.47 -4.58 17.05
N ASN A 208 -2.44 -5.48 16.92
CA ASN A 208 -2.80 -6.43 17.98
C ASN A 208 -1.69 -7.47 18.22
N SER A 209 -1.06 -7.97 17.15
CA SER A 209 0.09 -8.89 17.27
C SER A 209 1.30 -8.23 17.93
N LYS A 210 1.60 -6.96 17.63
CA LYS A 210 2.68 -6.21 18.32
C LYS A 210 2.39 -6.00 19.80
N LYS A 211 1.15 -5.67 20.18
CA LYS A 211 0.75 -5.57 21.60
C LYS A 211 0.90 -6.89 22.35
N SER A 212 0.56 -8.02 21.72
CA SER A 212 0.71 -9.35 22.33
C SER A 212 2.17 -9.77 22.57
N LYS A 213 3.11 -9.29 21.74
CA LYS A 213 4.55 -9.59 21.87
C LYS A 213 5.32 -8.61 22.76
N GLY A 214 4.75 -7.44 23.05
CA GLY A 214 5.37 -6.41 23.89
C GLY A 214 4.90 -6.38 25.36
N GLY A 215 3.94 -7.24 25.74
CA GLY A 215 3.36 -7.29 27.09
C GLY A 215 3.86 -8.42 27.99
N GLY A 216 4.96 -9.09 27.60
CA GLY A 216 5.57 -10.17 28.38
C GLY A 216 6.99 -9.82 28.81
N ILE A 217 7.12 -8.91 29.78
CA ILE A 217 8.27 -8.79 30.70
C ILE A 217 7.71 -8.49 32.07
#